data_AF-A0A934LYH8-F1
#
_entry.id   AF-A0A934LYH8-F1
#
_cell.length_a   1.000
_cell.length_b   1.000
_cell.length_c   1.000
_cell.angle_alpha   90.00
_cell.angle_beta   90.00
_cell.angle_gamma   90.00
#
_symmetry.space_group_name_H-M   'P 1'
#
loop_
_entity.id
_entity.type
_entity.pdbx_description
1 polymer ?
#
loop_
_entity_poly.entity_id
_entity_poly.type
_entity_poly.pdbx_seq_one_letter_code
_entity_poly.pdbx_strand_id
1 'polypeptide(L)' 'MLYDTPYPENPQSDLTPEKTDRNAEIIARYEAGETGASLAIAYRISEQRVNQIVRGQRN' A
#
# COMPACT_ATOMS: atom_id res chain seq x y z
N MET A 1 3.62 32.49 -13.80
CA MET A 1 4.46 31.29 -14.04
C MET A 1 3.51 30.13 -14.31
N LEU A 2 3.32 29.78 -15.59
CA LEU A 2 2.56 28.59 -16.00
C LEU A 2 3.51 27.38 -15.89
N TYR A 3 3.08 26.31 -15.24
CA TYR A 3 3.88 25.11 -15.04
C TYR A 3 4.02 24.35 -16.39
N ASP A 4 5.19 24.45 -17.02
CA ASP A 4 5.57 23.74 -18.25
C ASP A 4 6.22 22.40 -17.90
N THR A 5 5.48 21.55 -17.19
CA THR A 5 5.89 20.16 -16.93
C THR A 5 5.12 19.25 -17.88
N PRO A 6 5.78 18.59 -18.84
CA PRO A 6 5.12 17.67 -19.75
C PRO A 6 4.49 16.53 -18.94
N TYR A 7 3.26 16.16 -19.31
CA TYR A 7 2.61 14.99 -18.73
C TYR A 7 3.49 13.76 -18.99
N PRO A 8 3.72 12.90 -17.98
CA PRO A 8 4.51 11.69 -18.18
C PRO A 8 3.82 10.81 -19.24
N GLU A 9 4.54 10.54 -20.33
CA GLU A 9 4.03 9.81 -21.50
C GLU A 9 3.75 8.32 -21.20
N ASN A 10 4.36 7.78 -20.13
CA ASN A 10 4.12 6.43 -19.66
C ASN A 10 3.29 6.45 -18.36
N PRO A 11 2.24 5.61 -18.25
CA PRO A 11 1.53 5.47 -16.99
C PRO A 11 2.51 4.95 -15.92
N GLN A 12 2.68 5.70 -14.84
CA GLN A 12 3.53 5.31 -13.69
C GLN A 12 2.99 4.08 -12.92
N SER A 13 1.94 3.41 -13.43
CA SER A 13 1.31 2.24 -12.81
C SER A 13 2.19 0.99 -12.82
N ASP A 14 3.06 0.85 -13.82
CA ASP A 14 3.86 -0.37 -14.06
C ASP A 14 5.16 -0.44 -13.24
N LEU A 15 5.49 0.61 -12.48
CA LEU A 15 6.61 0.60 -11.53
C LEU A 15 6.26 -0.02 -10.17
N THR A 16 5.07 -0.62 -10.02
CA THR A 16 4.69 -1.33 -8.79
C THR A 16 4.62 -2.84 -8.98
N PRO A 17 5.75 -3.57 -8.96
CA PRO A 17 5.73 -4.96 -8.54
C PRO A 17 5.28 -5.06 -7.07
N GLU A 18 4.38 -6.01 -6.80
CA GLU A 18 4.02 -6.60 -5.49
C GLU A 18 3.26 -5.76 -4.43
N LYS A 19 2.37 -4.84 -4.82
CA LYS A 19 1.35 -4.37 -3.84
C LYS A 19 0.51 -5.54 -3.33
N THR A 20 0.21 -6.50 -4.19
CA THR A 20 -0.60 -7.67 -3.88
C THR A 20 0.10 -8.59 -2.88
N ASP A 21 1.38 -8.90 -3.06
CA ASP A 21 2.11 -9.81 -2.17
C ASP A 21 2.36 -9.18 -0.80
N ARG A 22 2.71 -7.89 -0.77
CA ARG A 22 2.80 -7.14 0.50
C ARG A 22 1.45 -7.07 1.20
N ASN A 23 0.35 -6.86 0.48
CA ASN A 23 -0.98 -6.82 1.08
C ASN A 23 -1.38 -8.20 1.64
N ALA A 24 -1.06 -9.28 0.93
CA ALA A 24 -1.26 -10.65 1.40
C ALA A 24 -0.45 -10.94 2.67
N GLU A 25 0.80 -10.45 2.75
CA GLU A 25 1.62 -10.57 3.95
C GLU A 25 1.05 -9.76 5.12
N ILE A 26 0.56 -8.54 4.87
CA ILE A 26 -0.12 -7.71 5.89
C ILE A 26 -1.36 -8.44 6.43
N ILE A 27 -2.16 -9.07 5.57
CA ILE A 27 -3.35 -9.84 5.98
C ILE A 27 -2.92 -11.05 6.81
N ALA A 28 -1.97 -11.84 6.34
CA ALA A 28 -1.51 -13.04 7.05
C ALA A 28 -0.96 -12.73 8.44
N ARG A 29 -0.17 -11.65 8.58
CA ARG A 29 0.35 -11.22 9.88
C ARG A 29 -0.73 -10.66 10.81
N TYR A 30 -1.70 -9.93 10.27
CA TYR A 30 -2.85 -9.46 11.05
C TYR A 30 -3.68 -10.63 11.58
N GLU A 31 -3.91 -11.66 10.75
CA GLU A 31 -4.59 -12.91 11.14
C GLU A 31 -3.79 -13.72 12.18
N ALA A 32 -2.46 -13.63 12.16
CA ALA A 32 -1.59 -14.19 13.18
C ALA A 32 -1.64 -13.43 14.53
N GLY A 33 -2.40 -12.32 14.62
CA GLY A 33 -2.61 -11.53 15.82
C GLY A 33 -1.71 -10.28 15.93
N GLU A 34 -0.95 -9.96 14.88
CA GLU A 34 -0.15 -8.72 14.84
C GLU A 34 -1.08 -7.51 14.72
N THR A 35 -0.81 -6.44 15.47
CA THR A 35 -1.70 -5.27 15.48
C THR A 35 -1.51 -4.40 14.25
N GLY A 36 -2.58 -3.70 13.83
CA GLY A 36 -2.51 -2.77 12.71
C GLY A 36 -1.45 -1.67 12.88
N ALA A 37 -1.20 -1.24 14.12
CA ALA A 37 -0.14 -0.28 14.46
C ALA A 37 1.27 -0.86 14.25
N SER A 38 1.51 -2.12 14.64
CA SER A 38 2.78 -2.82 14.39
C SER A 38 3.06 -2.92 12.88
N LEU A 39 2.05 -3.36 12.12
CA LEU A 39 2.12 -3.48 10.66
C LEU A 39 2.35 -2.13 9.99
N ALA A 40 1.70 -1.07 10.45
CA ALA A 40 1.89 0.28 9.93
C ALA A 40 3.36 0.74 10.04
N ILE A 41 4.00 0.46 11.18
CA ILE A 41 5.42 0.75 11.41
C ILE A 41 6.31 -0.12 10.51
N ALA A 42 6.06 -1.44 10.48
CA ALA A 42 6.85 -2.40 9.71
C ALA A 42 6.87 -2.07 8.21
N TYR A 43 5.72 -1.70 7.65
CA TYR A 43 5.56 -1.41 6.22
C TYR A 43 5.64 0.08 5.88
N ARG A 44 5.88 0.95 6.87
CA ARG A 44 5.92 2.42 6.73
C ARG A 44 4.69 2.98 6.01
N ILE A 45 3.52 2.47 6.35
CA ILE A 45 2.21 2.94 5.83
C ILE A 45 1.33 3.41 6.98
N SER A 46 0.27 4.15 6.68
CA SER A 46 -0.69 4.55 7.70
C SER A 46 -1.49 3.34 8.22
N GLU A 47 -1.84 3.38 9.50
CA GLU A 47 -2.74 2.39 10.10
C GLU A 47 -4.10 2.33 9.37
N GLN A 48 -4.60 3.47 8.90
CA GLN A 48 -5.78 3.52 8.04
C GLN A 48 -5.60 2.69 6.77
N ARG A 49 -4.40 2.70 6.16
CA ARG A 49 -4.12 1.87 4.99
C ARG A 49 -4.03 0.39 5.33
N VAL A 50 -3.46 0.02 6.48
CA VAL A 50 -3.48 -1.37 6.97
C VAL A 50 -4.92 -1.85 7.15
N ASN A 51 -5.77 -1.07 7.81
CA ASN A 51 -7.19 -1.40 7.99
C ASN A 51 -7.94 -1.56 6.66
N GLN A 52 -7.65 -0.74 5.65
CA GLN A 52 -8.24 -0.88 4.32
C GLN A 52 -7.79 -2.16 3.61
N ILE A 53 -6.53 -2.56 3.77
CA ILE A 53 -5.98 -3.80 3.20
C ILE A 53 -6.65 -5.01 3.86
N VAL A 54 -6.69 -5.06 5.19
CA VAL A 54 -7.32 -6.16 5.95
C VAL A 54 -8.82 -6.29 5.66
N ARG A 55 -9.51 -5.17 5.40
CA ARG A 55 -10.94 -5.17 5.04
C ARG A 55 -11.21 -5.48 3.56
N GLY A 56 -10.19 -5.75 2.74
CA GLY A 56 -10.34 -6.02 1.31
C GLY A 56 -10.73 -4.80 0.47
N GLN A 57 -10.57 -3.58 1.00
CA GLN A 57 -10.88 -2.34 0.28
C GLN A 57 -9.74 -1.90 -0.66
N ARG A 58 -8.60 -2.59 -0.63
CA ARG A 58 -7.43 -2.36 -1.47
C ARG A 58 -6.82 -3.70 -1.89
N ASN A 59 -6.73 -3.93 -3.21
CA ASN A 59 -5.91 -4.99 -3.83
C ASN A 59 -4.54 -4.45 -4.24
#